data_AF-A0A7W2KGH5-F1
#
_entry.id   AF-A0A7W2KGH5-F1
#
_cell.length_a   1.000
_cell.length_b   1.000
_cell.length_c   1.000
_cell.angle_alpha   90.00
_cell.angle_beta   90.00
_cell.angle_gamma   90.00
#
_symmetry.space_group_name_H-M   'P 1'
#
loop_
_entity.id
_entity.type
_entity.pdbx_description
1 polymer ?
#
loop_
_entity_poly.entity_id
_entity_poly.type
_entity_poly.pdbx_seq_one_letter_code
_entity_poly.pdbx_strand_id
1 'polypeptide(L)'
;MKLSRAMALVLFAMPTSLVAMPQSTALALCTRSATLLSCQDGKGSYYSVRTHGTELYLRGFDSVTRRLWAQTNSRYGSLTFFTGLASDGEAWVGYSRRVGWTTLNRVSSSSGQRFNLHCSMIGGCR
;
A
#
# COMPACT_ATOMS: atom_id res chain seq x y z
N MET A 1 -47.36 -25.37 39.19
CA MET A 1 -47.29 -24.36 38.10
C MET A 1 -46.43 -23.18 38.54
N LYS A 2 -45.12 -23.14 38.26
CA LYS A 2 -44.25 -21.94 38.41
C LYS A 2 -42.81 -22.14 37.87
N LEU A 3 -42.59 -23.08 36.95
CA LEU A 3 -41.24 -23.43 36.46
C LEU A 3 -40.98 -23.07 34.99
N SER A 4 -41.79 -22.21 34.38
CA SER A 4 -41.69 -21.93 32.93
C SER A 4 -41.10 -20.56 32.57
N ARG A 5 -40.92 -19.65 33.54
CA ARG A 5 -40.40 -18.30 33.27
C ARG A 5 -38.89 -18.14 33.52
N ALA A 6 -38.32 -18.91 34.44
CA ALA A 6 -36.89 -18.83 34.74
C ALA A 6 -36.01 -19.45 33.64
N MET A 7 -36.52 -20.47 32.93
CA MET A 7 -35.76 -21.16 31.88
C MET A 7 -35.64 -20.35 30.58
N ALA A 8 -36.56 -19.40 30.33
CA ALA A 8 -36.53 -18.55 29.14
C ALA A 8 -35.49 -17.42 29.22
N LEU A 9 -35.06 -17.03 30.43
CA LEU A 9 -34.10 -15.94 30.64
C LEU A 9 -32.63 -16.39 30.56
N VAL A 10 -32.34 -17.69 30.71
CA VAL A 10 -30.96 -18.21 30.70
C VAL A 10 -30.44 -18.45 29.27
N LEU A 11 -31.32 -18.57 28.28
CA LEU A 11 -30.93 -18.81 26.88
C LEU A 11 -30.52 -17.53 26.11
N PHE A 12 -30.71 -16.34 26.68
CA PHE A 12 -30.38 -15.07 26.02
C PHE A 12 -29.00 -14.48 26.40
N ALA A 13 -28.23 -15.18 27.23
CA ALA A 13 -26.91 -14.74 27.68
C ALA A 13 -25.79 -15.65 27.17
N MET A 14 -25.80 -16.00 25.87
CA MET A 14 -24.57 -16.46 25.23
C MET A 14 -23.78 -15.22 24.80
N PRO A 15 -22.60 -14.95 25.41
CA PRO A 15 -21.73 -13.90 24.89
C PRO A 15 -21.30 -14.33 23.50
N THR A 16 -21.80 -13.66 22.48
CA THR A 16 -21.25 -13.75 21.13
C THR A 16 -19.82 -13.24 21.20
N SER A 17 -18.87 -14.15 21.27
CA SER A 17 -17.46 -13.85 21.10
C SER A 17 -17.31 -13.17 19.74
N LEU A 18 -17.24 -11.84 19.71
CA LEU A 18 -16.75 -11.13 18.54
C LEU A 18 -15.27 -11.48 18.43
N VAL A 19 -14.98 -12.57 17.73
CA VAL A 19 -13.64 -12.80 17.21
C VAL A 19 -13.42 -11.67 16.22
N ALA A 20 -12.67 -10.65 16.63
CA ALA A 20 -12.13 -9.65 15.73
C ALA A 20 -11.12 -10.35 14.81
N MET A 21 -11.61 -11.07 13.81
CA MET A 21 -10.76 -11.57 12.74
C MET A 21 -10.27 -10.32 11.99
N PRO A 22 -8.95 -10.12 11.86
CA PRO A 22 -8.46 -9.08 10.98
C PRO A 22 -9.07 -9.35 9.61
N GLN A 23 -9.82 -8.38 9.07
CA GLN A 23 -10.33 -8.47 7.71
C GLN A 23 -9.11 -8.69 6.83
N SER A 24 -8.96 -9.91 6.31
CA SER A 24 -7.92 -10.24 5.35
C SER A 24 -8.26 -9.49 4.07
N THR A 25 -7.90 -8.21 4.01
CA THR A 25 -7.66 -7.56 2.73
C THR A 25 -6.66 -8.48 2.04
N ALA A 26 -7.07 -9.10 0.93
CA ALA A 26 -6.26 -10.08 0.22
C ALA A 26 -4.85 -9.51 0.04
N LEU A 27 -3.90 -10.02 0.83
CA LEU A 27 -2.53 -9.53 0.84
C LEU A 27 -1.96 -9.76 -0.55
N ALA A 28 -1.18 -8.80 -1.07
CA ALA A 28 -0.54 -8.97 -2.36
C ALA A 28 0.38 -10.20 -2.32
N LEU A 29 0.21 -11.09 -3.28
CA LEU A 29 1.07 -12.25 -3.46
C LEU A 29 2.36 -11.77 -4.12
N CYS A 30 3.48 -11.94 -3.42
CA CYS A 30 4.77 -11.46 -3.87
C CYS A 30 5.77 -12.60 -4.02
N THR A 31 6.45 -12.65 -5.15
CA THR A 31 7.64 -13.49 -5.40
C THR A 31 8.87 -12.62 -5.34
N ARG A 32 9.91 -13.10 -4.66
CA ARG A 32 11.16 -12.34 -4.44
C ARG A 32 12.37 -13.19 -4.79
N SER A 33 13.31 -12.55 -5.48
CA SER A 33 14.66 -13.04 -5.77
C SER A 33 15.69 -12.02 -5.25
N ALA A 34 16.97 -12.21 -5.58
CA ALA A 34 18.07 -11.38 -5.10
C ALA A 34 17.91 -9.89 -5.49
N THR A 35 17.53 -9.63 -6.75
CA THR A 35 17.39 -8.27 -7.29
C THR A 35 15.99 -7.96 -7.81
N LEU A 36 15.08 -8.93 -7.78
CA LEU A 36 13.74 -8.80 -8.34
C LEU A 36 12.67 -9.06 -7.26
N LEU A 37 11.65 -8.21 -7.22
CA LEU A 37 10.41 -8.40 -6.49
C LEU A 37 9.27 -8.28 -7.50
N SER A 38 8.33 -9.21 -7.50
CA SER A 38 7.11 -9.12 -8.30
C SER A 38 5.92 -9.44 -7.43
N CYS A 39 4.91 -8.57 -7.46
CA CYS A 39 3.73 -8.67 -6.62
C CYS A 39 2.46 -8.50 -7.46
N GLN A 40 1.42 -9.21 -7.07
CA GLN A 40 0.08 -9.10 -7.65
C GLN A 40 -0.94 -9.04 -6.51
N ASP A 41 -1.89 -8.12 -6.58
CA ASP A 41 -2.99 -8.05 -5.64
C ASP A 41 -4.18 -8.93 -6.07
N GLY A 42 -5.11 -9.18 -5.14
CA GLY A 42 -6.32 -9.95 -5.43
C GLY A 42 -7.33 -9.25 -6.36
N LYS A 43 -7.08 -8.01 -6.77
CA LYS A 43 -7.95 -7.19 -7.62
C LYS A 43 -7.44 -7.07 -9.06
N GLY A 44 -6.27 -7.64 -9.35
CA GLY A 44 -5.66 -7.67 -10.67
C GLY A 44 -4.59 -6.62 -10.92
N SER A 45 -4.30 -5.72 -9.97
CA SER A 45 -3.14 -4.84 -10.07
C SER A 45 -1.87 -5.65 -9.80
N TYR A 46 -0.80 -5.30 -10.51
CA TYR A 46 0.50 -5.95 -10.31
C TYR A 46 1.62 -4.95 -10.48
N TYR A 47 2.75 -5.24 -9.85
CA TYR A 47 3.96 -4.47 -10.01
C TYR A 47 5.19 -5.36 -9.89
N SER A 48 6.29 -4.87 -10.45
CA SER A 48 7.61 -5.47 -10.32
C SER A 48 8.64 -4.40 -10.04
N VAL A 49 9.62 -4.75 -9.21
CA VAL A 49 10.72 -3.90 -8.80
C VAL A 49 12.02 -4.65 -9.07
N ARG A 50 12.90 -4.04 -9.85
CA ARG A 50 14.28 -4.51 -10.04
C ARG A 50 15.23 -3.55 -9.35
N THR A 51 16.08 -4.07 -8.49
CA THR A 51 17.12 -3.32 -7.80
C THR A 51 18.45 -3.47 -8.52
N HIS A 52 19.10 -2.36 -8.85
CA HIS A 52 20.40 -2.32 -9.49
C HIS A 52 21.24 -1.19 -8.89
N GLY A 53 22.15 -1.54 -7.96
CA GLY A 53 22.94 -0.54 -7.23
C GLY A 53 22.05 0.41 -6.42
N THR A 54 22.16 1.71 -6.69
CA THR A 54 21.33 2.76 -6.07
C THR A 54 20.03 3.03 -6.84
N GLU A 55 19.79 2.34 -7.94
CA GLU A 55 18.61 2.50 -8.77
C GLU A 55 17.59 1.39 -8.53
N LEU A 56 16.32 1.79 -8.53
CA LEU A 56 15.18 0.89 -8.53
C LEU A 56 14.36 1.15 -9.77
N TYR A 57 14.14 0.10 -10.56
CA TYR A 57 13.28 0.13 -11.73
C TYR A 57 11.95 -0.51 -11.39
N LEU A 58 10.89 0.27 -11.39
CA LEU A 58 9.54 -0.16 -11.08
C LEU A 58 8.71 -0.13 -12.35
N ARG A 59 7.82 -1.10 -12.48
CA ARG A 59 6.76 -1.10 -13.50
C ARG A 59 5.56 -1.86 -12.98
N GLY A 60 4.38 -1.52 -13.47
CA GLY A 60 3.17 -2.19 -13.05
C GLY A 60 1.95 -1.83 -13.88
N PHE A 61 0.85 -2.37 -13.43
CA PHE A 61 -0.49 -2.13 -13.93
C PHE A 61 -1.40 -1.83 -12.75
N ASP A 62 -2.18 -0.78 -12.87
CA ASP A 62 -3.26 -0.45 -11.94
C ASP A 62 -4.60 -0.89 -12.53
N SER A 63 -5.29 -1.81 -11.84
CA SER A 63 -6.58 -2.34 -12.26
C SER A 63 -7.72 -1.31 -12.16
N VAL A 64 -7.60 -0.30 -11.29
CA VAL A 64 -8.63 0.72 -11.08
C VAL A 64 -8.61 1.73 -12.22
N THR A 65 -7.44 2.30 -12.49
CA THR A 65 -7.27 3.26 -13.59
C THR A 65 -7.07 2.60 -14.95
N ARG A 66 -6.81 1.30 -14.98
CA ARG A 66 -6.49 0.49 -16.18
C ARG A 66 -5.24 0.97 -16.91
N ARG A 67 -4.26 1.49 -16.18
CA ARG A 67 -3.04 2.07 -16.74
C ARG A 67 -1.83 1.20 -16.45
N LEU A 68 -0.99 1.05 -17.47
CA LEU A 68 0.39 0.59 -17.26
C LEU A 68 1.22 1.79 -16.82
N TRP A 69 2.21 1.53 -15.99
CA TRP A 69 3.12 2.57 -15.54
C TRP A 69 4.53 2.02 -15.37
N ALA A 70 5.50 2.92 -15.48
CA ALA A 70 6.90 2.68 -15.16
C ALA A 70 7.45 3.84 -14.34
N GLN A 71 8.35 3.54 -13.41
CA GLN A 71 9.00 4.53 -12.57
C GLN A 71 10.44 4.13 -12.30
N THR A 72 11.34 5.09 -12.35
CA THR A 72 12.74 4.91 -11.94
C THR A 72 12.98 5.69 -10.68
N ASN A 73 13.58 5.06 -9.67
CA ASN A 73 14.00 5.72 -8.44
C ASN A 73 15.52 5.69 -8.32
N SER A 74 16.12 6.83 -8.05
CA SER A 74 17.55 6.97 -7.79
C SER A 74 17.76 7.38 -6.34
N ARG A 75 18.44 6.53 -5.57
CA ARG A 75 18.70 6.73 -4.14
C ARG A 75 20.05 7.38 -3.89
N TYR A 76 20.03 8.47 -3.13
CA TYR A 76 21.18 9.22 -2.65
C TYR A 76 21.12 9.34 -1.12
N GLY A 77 21.65 8.34 -0.42
CA GLY A 77 21.58 8.28 1.04
C GLY A 77 20.15 8.19 1.55
N SER A 78 19.70 9.21 2.30
CA SER A 78 18.33 9.31 2.83
C SER A 78 17.34 9.96 1.86
N LEU A 79 17.81 10.46 0.71
CA LEU A 79 17.01 11.07 -0.33
C LEU A 79 16.82 10.08 -1.49
N THR A 80 15.64 10.00 -2.05
CA THR A 80 15.35 9.19 -3.24
C THR A 80 14.56 10.05 -4.19
N PHE A 81 15.10 10.31 -5.38
CA PHE A 81 14.37 10.95 -6.46
C PHE A 81 13.67 9.88 -7.28
N PHE A 82 12.50 10.20 -7.81
CA PHE A 82 11.81 9.31 -8.71
C PHE A 82 11.09 10.05 -9.81
N THR A 83 11.05 9.43 -10.98
CA THR A 83 10.32 9.90 -12.16
C THR A 83 9.55 8.72 -12.72
N GLY A 84 8.33 8.97 -13.18
CA GLY A 84 7.51 7.92 -13.75
C GLY A 84 6.61 8.43 -14.87
N LEU A 85 6.08 7.46 -15.61
CA LEU A 85 5.23 7.64 -16.77
C LEU A 85 4.14 6.57 -16.75
N ALA A 86 2.91 6.97 -17.06
CA ALA A 86 1.78 6.08 -17.30
C ALA A 86 1.45 5.98 -18.79
N SER A 87 0.74 4.91 -19.17
CA SER A 87 0.39 4.60 -20.56
C SER A 87 -0.51 5.62 -21.24
N ASP A 88 -1.18 6.47 -20.48
CA ASP A 88 -2.00 7.58 -20.97
C ASP A 88 -1.20 8.88 -21.18
N GLY A 89 0.11 8.85 -20.96
CA GLY A 89 1.01 9.99 -21.12
C GLY A 89 1.16 10.86 -19.87
N GLU A 90 0.50 10.50 -18.75
CA GLU A 90 0.73 11.18 -17.48
C GLU A 90 2.16 10.89 -16.99
N ALA A 91 2.90 11.95 -16.68
CA ALA A 91 4.26 11.87 -16.19
C ALA A 91 4.34 12.51 -14.81
N TRP A 92 5.06 11.90 -13.89
CA TRP A 92 5.26 12.46 -12.56
C TRP A 92 6.72 12.47 -12.15
N VAL A 93 7.02 13.38 -11.26
CA VAL A 93 8.32 13.52 -10.62
C VAL A 93 8.13 13.80 -9.15
N GLY A 94 9.03 13.26 -8.34
CA GLY A 94 9.00 13.50 -6.92
C GLY A 94 10.28 13.13 -6.23
N TYR A 95 10.26 13.31 -4.92
CA TYR A 95 11.30 12.82 -4.05
C TYR A 95 10.72 12.29 -2.75
N SER A 96 11.45 11.36 -2.16
CA SER A 96 11.23 10.81 -0.83
C SER A 96 12.45 11.12 0.03
N ARG A 97 12.26 11.77 1.17
CA ARG A 97 13.31 12.07 2.13
C ARG A 97 13.02 11.39 3.46
N ARG A 98 13.97 10.60 3.95
CA ARG A 98 13.90 10.02 5.28
C ARG A 98 14.63 10.90 6.30
N VAL A 99 13.94 11.25 7.38
CA VAL A 99 14.46 12.00 8.53
C VAL A 99 14.13 11.18 9.78
N GLY A 100 15.10 10.43 10.29
CA GLY A 100 14.89 9.49 11.39
C GLY A 100 13.86 8.40 11.05
N TRP A 101 12.77 8.37 11.80
CA TRP A 101 11.62 7.46 11.63
C TRP A 101 10.51 8.03 10.74
N THR A 102 10.75 9.19 10.16
CA THR A 102 9.79 9.91 9.34
C THR A 102 10.21 9.90 7.87
N THR A 103 9.27 9.63 6.98
CA THR A 103 9.42 9.74 5.54
C THR A 103 8.53 10.86 5.02
N LEU A 104 9.13 11.80 4.30
CA LEU A 104 8.45 12.89 3.61
C LEU A 104 8.51 12.63 2.11
N ASN A 105 7.35 12.53 1.45
CA ASN A 105 7.27 12.40 0.00
C ASN A 105 6.59 13.63 -0.58
N ARG A 106 7.11 14.11 -1.70
CA ARG A 106 6.49 15.16 -2.51
C ARG A 106 6.44 14.69 -3.95
N VAL A 107 5.25 14.74 -4.54
CA VAL A 107 4.99 14.30 -5.92
C VAL A 107 4.28 15.41 -6.68
N SER A 108 4.69 15.62 -7.92
CA SER A 108 3.99 16.46 -8.89
C SER A 108 3.77 15.65 -10.15
N SER A 109 2.57 15.73 -10.70
CA SER A 109 2.20 15.11 -11.97
C SER A 109 1.98 16.16 -13.05
N SER A 110 2.17 15.79 -14.32
CA SER A 110 1.86 16.59 -15.50
C SER A 110 0.35 16.87 -15.64
N SER A 111 -0.49 16.04 -15.01
CA SER A 111 -1.93 16.28 -14.87
C SER A 111 -2.29 17.44 -13.92
N GLY A 112 -1.29 18.08 -13.30
CA GLY A 112 -1.46 19.16 -12.33
C GLY A 112 -1.67 18.68 -10.89
N GLN A 113 -1.78 17.37 -10.67
CA GLN A 113 -1.92 16.80 -9.35
C GLN A 113 -0.63 16.96 -8.53
N ARG A 114 -0.77 17.32 -7.26
CA ARG A 114 0.34 17.49 -6.31
C ARG A 114 -0.03 16.89 -4.98
N PHE A 115 0.84 16.04 -4.46
CA PHE A 115 0.62 15.35 -3.19
C PHE A 115 1.86 15.47 -2.31
N ASN A 116 1.63 15.70 -1.02
CA ASN A 116 2.65 15.58 0.01
C ASN A 116 2.18 14.47 0.95
N LEU A 117 3.02 13.46 1.14
CA LEU A 117 2.73 12.36 2.05
C LEU A 117 3.75 12.36 3.17
N HIS A 118 3.28 12.51 4.39
CA HIS A 118 4.08 12.48 5.59
C HIS A 118 3.79 11.18 6.36
N CYS A 119 4.72 10.24 6.30
CA CYS A 119 4.65 8.98 7.02
C CYS A 119 5.57 9.01 8.23
N SER A 120 5.02 8.89 9.43
CA SER A 120 5.77 8.78 10.68
C SER A 120 5.34 7.53 11.44
N MET A 121 6.21 7.02 12.31
CA MET A 121 5.90 5.83 13.13
C MET A 121 4.69 6.06 14.04
N ILE A 122 4.58 7.23 14.67
CA ILE A 122 3.53 7.54 15.64
C ILE A 122 2.25 8.03 14.95
N GLY A 123 2.40 8.88 13.92
CA GLY A 123 1.28 9.53 13.26
C GLY A 123 0.76 8.82 12.02
N GLY A 124 1.30 7.66 11.66
CA GLY A 124 0.97 6.98 10.41
C GLY A 124 1.33 7.81 9.17
N CYS A 125 0.69 7.50 8.04
CA CYS A 125 0.81 8.25 6.79
C CYS A 125 -0.40 9.16 6.61
N ARG A 126 -0.13 10.45 6.39
CA ARG A 126 -1.13 11.50 6.12
C ARG A 126 -0.71 12.39 4.97
#